data_AF-A0AAD8X3N8-F1
#
_entry.id   AF-A0AAD8X3N8-F1
#
_cell.length_a   1.000
_cell.length_b   1.000
_cell.length_c   1.000
_cell.angle_alpha   90.00
_cell.angle_beta   90.00
_cell.angle_gamma   90.00
#
_symmetry.space_group_name_H-M   'P 1'
#
loop_
_entity.id
_entity.type
_entity.pdbx_description
1 polymer ?
#
loop_
_entity_poly.entity_id
_entity_poly.type
_entity_poly.pdbx_seq_one_letter_code
_entity_poly.pdbx_strand_id
1 'polypeptide(L)'
;MLGVPKPDEPSKAPPSPTPQHPLSPMGEACSRMDLTAIHQILVSMHYRDDEGSNELSFQEWTQQMRDMLDARKQGDFAFRDKDFKAAIDCYTQFVDVGTMVSPTVYARRSLCHLMTDQPDAALRDAMQAQCVYPDWPTAFYMQAVALSKLNMQSDATDMLNEASQLEEKRQKNARGP
;
A
#
# COMPACT_ATOMS: atom_id res chain seq x y z
N MET A 1 0.20 68.72 -18.64
CA MET A 1 0.67 67.36 -18.28
C MET A 1 0.66 67.25 -16.77
N LEU A 2 0.05 66.21 -16.20
CA LEU A 2 0.38 65.57 -14.92
C LEU A 2 -0.64 64.45 -14.72
N GLY A 3 -0.22 63.21 -15.02
CA GLY A 3 -1.05 62.01 -14.97
C GLY A 3 -1.13 61.42 -13.56
N VAL A 4 -2.29 60.87 -13.26
CA VAL A 4 -2.68 60.17 -12.03
C VAL A 4 -1.92 58.83 -11.90
N PRO A 5 -1.40 58.43 -10.72
CA PRO A 5 -0.92 57.07 -10.50
C PRO A 5 -2.09 56.11 -10.18
N LYS A 6 -2.14 54.98 -10.90
CA LYS A 6 -3.07 53.86 -10.63
C LYS A 6 -2.62 53.08 -9.37
N PRO A 7 -3.54 52.51 -8.58
CA PRO A 7 -3.18 51.58 -7.50
C PRO A 7 -2.81 50.19 -8.03
N ASP A 8 -1.76 49.63 -7.44
CA ASP A 8 -1.22 48.29 -7.71
C ASP A 8 -2.23 47.17 -7.43
N GLU A 9 -2.33 46.25 -8.38
CA GLU A 9 -3.15 45.03 -8.32
C GLU A 9 -2.36 43.90 -7.63
N PRO A 10 -2.93 43.18 -6.65
CA PRO A 10 -2.23 42.10 -5.98
C PRO A 10 -2.09 40.88 -6.92
N SER A 11 -0.84 40.50 -7.17
CA SER A 11 -0.45 39.33 -7.96
C SER A 11 -1.10 38.05 -7.41
N LYS A 12 -2.05 37.50 -8.17
CA LYS A 12 -2.74 36.25 -7.88
C LYS A 12 -1.77 35.11 -8.18
N ALA A 13 -1.31 34.40 -7.14
CA ALA A 13 -0.52 33.18 -7.30
C ALA A 13 -1.28 32.17 -8.21
N PRO A 14 -0.58 31.43 -9.08
CA PRO A 14 -1.22 30.47 -9.95
C PRO A 14 -1.92 29.38 -9.14
N PRO A 15 -3.11 28.90 -9.56
CA PRO A 15 -3.77 27.79 -8.90
C PRO A 15 -2.86 26.56 -8.93
N SER A 16 -2.68 25.93 -7.77
CA SER A 16 -2.06 24.61 -7.65
C SER A 16 -2.68 23.64 -8.66
N PRO A 17 -1.89 22.82 -9.38
CA PRO A 17 -2.44 21.93 -10.39
C PRO A 17 -3.39 20.93 -9.74
N THR A 18 -4.67 21.06 -10.06
CA THR A 18 -5.70 20.04 -9.76
C THR A 18 -5.24 18.71 -10.36
N PRO A 19 -5.30 17.58 -9.63
CA PRO A 19 -4.96 16.28 -10.17
C PRO A 19 -5.78 16.03 -11.43
N GLN A 20 -5.11 15.72 -12.54
CA GLN A 20 -5.75 15.66 -13.86
C GLN A 20 -6.65 14.43 -14.06
N HIS A 21 -6.68 13.50 -13.09
CA HIS A 21 -7.60 12.36 -13.07
C HIS A 21 -8.03 12.05 -11.63
N PRO A 22 -9.29 11.64 -11.40
CA PRO A 22 -9.71 11.17 -10.08
C PRO A 22 -8.92 9.92 -9.69
N LEU A 23 -8.40 9.91 -8.45
CA LEU A 23 -7.68 8.76 -7.89
C LEU A 23 -8.59 7.52 -7.85
N SER A 24 -7.98 6.33 -7.87
CA SER A 24 -8.70 5.10 -7.57
C SER A 24 -9.24 5.12 -6.12
N PRO A 25 -10.18 4.23 -5.75
CA PRO A 25 -10.63 4.11 -4.37
C PRO A 25 -9.49 3.89 -3.36
N MET A 26 -8.47 3.11 -3.75
CA MET A 26 -7.27 2.92 -2.93
C MET A 26 -6.46 4.21 -2.82
N GLY A 27 -6.22 4.90 -3.94
CA GLY A 27 -5.48 6.15 -3.95
C GLY A 27 -6.16 7.25 -3.14
N GLU A 28 -7.49 7.36 -3.23
CA GLU A 28 -8.25 8.32 -2.43
C GLU A 28 -8.15 7.99 -0.94
N ALA A 29 -8.34 6.72 -0.56
CA ALA A 29 -8.21 6.28 0.84
C ALA A 29 -6.81 6.58 1.38
N CYS A 30 -5.75 6.32 0.60
CA CYS A 30 -4.37 6.60 0.99
C CYS A 30 -4.10 8.10 1.12
N SER A 31 -4.59 8.93 0.19
CA SER A 31 -4.42 10.39 0.25
C SER A 31 -5.05 11.02 1.49
N ARG A 32 -6.15 10.42 1.98
CA ARG A 32 -6.86 10.85 3.20
C ARG A 32 -6.34 10.14 4.46
N MET A 33 -5.42 9.19 4.31
CA MET A 33 -4.98 8.28 5.38
C MET A 33 -6.15 7.54 6.06
N ASP A 34 -7.19 7.21 5.30
CA ASP A 34 -8.34 6.45 5.79
C ASP A 34 -7.97 4.97 5.90
N LEU A 35 -7.33 4.62 7.01
CA LEU A 35 -6.88 3.25 7.28
C LEU A 35 -8.05 2.25 7.27
N THR A 36 -9.28 2.68 7.57
CA THR A 36 -10.46 1.81 7.56
C THR A 36 -10.89 1.47 6.14
N ALA A 37 -10.89 2.46 5.24
CA ALA A 37 -11.14 2.22 3.83
C ALA A 37 -10.03 1.36 3.19
N ILE A 38 -8.76 1.64 3.51
CA ILE A 38 -7.62 0.81 3.03
C ILE A 38 -7.79 -0.64 3.50
N HIS A 39 -8.17 -0.86 4.77
CA HIS A 39 -8.44 -2.19 5.32
C HIS A 39 -9.51 -2.94 4.51
N GLN A 40 -10.66 -2.30 4.26
CA GLN A 40 -11.75 -2.90 3.49
C GLN A 40 -11.32 -3.27 2.08
N ILE A 41 -10.53 -2.41 1.43
CA ILE A 41 -10.00 -2.65 0.10
C ILE A 41 -9.05 -3.86 0.12
N LEU A 42 -8.08 -3.90 1.04
CA LEU A 42 -7.13 -5.03 1.16
C LEU A 42 -7.80 -6.37 1.50
N VAL A 43 -8.89 -6.35 2.28
CA VAL A 43 -9.72 -7.55 2.51
C VAL A 43 -10.38 -7.99 1.20
N SER A 44 -10.93 -7.05 0.42
CA SER A 44 -11.62 -7.35 -0.85
C SER A 44 -10.69 -7.81 -1.97
N MET A 45 -9.43 -7.37 -1.97
CA MET A 45 -8.44 -7.72 -3.00
C MET A 45 -8.02 -9.20 -2.96
N HIS A 46 -8.21 -9.87 -1.81
CA HIS A 46 -7.73 -11.24 -1.57
C HIS A 46 -6.23 -11.37 -1.90
N TYR A 47 -5.83 -12.47 -2.53
CA TYR A 47 -4.46 -12.73 -2.99
C TYR A 47 -4.33 -12.60 -4.52
N ARG A 48 -5.18 -11.80 -5.17
CA ARG A 48 -5.19 -11.67 -6.64
C ARG A 48 -3.86 -11.18 -7.21
N ASP A 49 -3.10 -10.42 -6.43
CA ASP A 49 -1.80 -9.88 -6.82
C ASP A 49 -0.60 -10.80 -6.48
N ASP A 50 -0.85 -12.00 -5.92
CA ASP A 50 0.19 -12.98 -5.58
C ASP A 50 0.42 -14.02 -6.70
N GLU A 51 -0.26 -13.88 -7.85
CA GLU A 51 -0.15 -14.79 -9.01
C GLU A 51 1.27 -14.76 -9.59
N GLY A 52 2.06 -15.78 -9.24
CA GLY A 52 3.46 -15.95 -9.63
C GLY A 52 4.34 -16.59 -8.54
N SER A 53 3.86 -16.66 -7.30
CA SER A 53 4.66 -17.17 -6.16
C SER A 53 4.44 -18.65 -5.81
N ASN A 54 3.63 -19.40 -6.56
CA ASN A 54 3.04 -20.64 -6.02
C ASN A 54 2.97 -21.81 -7.01
N GLU A 55 4.12 -22.27 -7.52
CA GLU A 55 4.27 -23.67 -7.92
C GLU A 55 4.92 -24.42 -6.76
N LEU A 56 4.11 -24.96 -5.86
CA LEU A 56 4.56 -25.92 -4.86
C LEU A 56 4.61 -27.29 -5.53
N SER A 57 5.81 -27.85 -5.66
CA SER A 57 5.97 -29.20 -6.16
C SER A 57 5.39 -30.21 -5.14
N PHE A 58 4.92 -31.35 -5.64
CA PHE A 58 4.32 -32.41 -4.80
C PHE A 58 5.28 -32.93 -3.70
N GLN A 59 6.58 -32.66 -3.82
CA GLN A 59 7.62 -33.02 -2.85
C GLN A 59 7.76 -32.04 -1.68
N GLU A 60 7.17 -30.84 -1.74
CA GLU A 60 7.44 -29.74 -0.81
C GLU A 60 6.43 -29.63 0.36
N TRP A 61 5.45 -30.55 0.46
CA TRP A 61 4.46 -30.63 1.57
C TRP A 61 5.05 -31.08 2.92
N THR A 62 6.04 -30.34 3.40
CA THR A 62 6.63 -30.50 4.74
C THR A 62 5.70 -30.00 5.83
N GLN A 63 5.93 -30.43 7.07
CA GLN A 63 5.19 -29.90 8.23
C GLN A 63 5.39 -28.39 8.38
N GLN A 64 6.61 -27.90 8.15
CA GLN A 64 6.92 -26.47 8.19
C GLN A 64 6.09 -25.67 7.19
N MET A 65 5.89 -26.20 5.98
CA MET A 65 5.04 -25.53 4.99
C MET A 65 3.58 -25.51 5.44
N ARG A 66 3.05 -26.61 6.01
CA ARG A 66 1.70 -26.60 6.59
C ARG A 66 1.55 -25.55 7.69
N ASP A 67 2.48 -25.51 8.63
CA ASP A 67 2.45 -24.56 9.75
C ASP A 67 2.52 -23.11 9.26
N MET A 68 3.34 -22.84 8.25
CA MET A 68 3.39 -21.54 7.58
C MET A 68 2.05 -21.17 6.93
N LEU A 69 1.47 -22.08 6.14
CA LEU A 69 0.18 -21.84 5.48
C LEU A 69 -0.94 -21.58 6.51
N ASP A 70 -0.93 -22.32 7.61
CA ASP A 70 -1.86 -22.14 8.71
C ASP A 70 -1.65 -20.80 9.42
N ALA A 71 -0.40 -20.38 9.65
CA ALA A 71 -0.09 -19.07 10.22
C ALA A 71 -0.63 -17.93 9.33
N ARG A 72 -0.40 -18.00 8.00
CA ARG A 72 -0.99 -17.04 7.06
C ARG A 72 -2.51 -17.01 7.14
N LYS A 73 -3.15 -18.17 7.16
CA LYS A 73 -4.60 -18.30 7.25
C LYS A 73 -5.15 -17.70 8.55
N GLN A 74 -4.51 -17.95 9.67
CA GLN A 74 -4.86 -17.35 10.97
C GLN A 74 -4.68 -15.83 10.95
N GLY A 75 -3.59 -15.35 10.34
CA GLY A 75 -3.34 -13.92 10.14
C GLY A 75 -4.44 -13.25 9.32
N ASP A 76 -4.94 -13.91 8.26
CA ASP A 76 -6.06 -13.39 7.46
C ASP A 76 -7.37 -13.31 8.23
N PHE A 77 -7.64 -14.31 9.08
CA PHE A 77 -8.82 -14.27 9.95
C PHE A 77 -8.74 -13.11 10.94
N ALA A 78 -7.61 -12.98 11.64
CA ALA A 78 -7.38 -11.89 12.59
C ALA A 78 -7.42 -10.51 11.91
N PHE A 79 -6.81 -10.39 10.72
CA PHE A 79 -6.84 -9.18 9.91
C PHE A 79 -8.27 -8.78 9.57
N ARG A 80 -9.10 -9.73 9.11
CA ARG A 80 -10.50 -9.46 8.79
C ARG A 80 -11.32 -9.08 10.01
N ASP A 81 -11.05 -9.69 11.17
CA ASP A 81 -11.71 -9.40 12.45
C ASP A 81 -11.17 -8.12 13.13
N LYS A 82 -10.19 -7.46 12.50
CA LYS A 82 -9.49 -6.26 13.01
C LYS A 82 -8.73 -6.50 14.31
N ASP A 83 -8.40 -7.75 14.63
CA ASP A 83 -7.39 -8.06 15.65
C ASP A 83 -6.00 -7.90 15.03
N PHE A 84 -5.57 -6.64 14.90
CA PHE A 84 -4.33 -6.30 14.21
C PHE A 84 -3.08 -6.82 14.92
N LYS A 85 -3.12 -7.03 16.23
CA LYS A 85 -1.97 -7.58 16.97
C LYS A 85 -1.82 -9.06 16.68
N ALA A 86 -2.90 -9.84 16.78
CA ALA A 86 -2.87 -11.25 16.40
C ALA A 86 -2.51 -11.43 14.92
N ALA A 87 -3.00 -10.55 14.04
CA ALA A 87 -2.63 -10.56 12.63
C ALA A 87 -1.12 -10.35 12.42
N ILE A 88 -0.51 -9.38 13.13
CA ILE A 88 0.95 -9.14 13.09
C ILE A 88 1.71 -10.40 13.52
N ASP A 89 1.32 -11.03 14.63
CA ASP A 89 2.01 -12.20 15.16
C ASP A 89 1.97 -13.37 14.16
N CYS A 90 0.78 -13.65 13.62
CA CYS A 90 0.58 -14.71 12.62
C CYS A 90 1.33 -14.44 11.31
N TYR A 91 1.27 -13.21 10.78
CA TYR A 91 2.02 -12.86 9.58
C TYR A 91 3.54 -12.85 9.80
N THR A 92 3.99 -12.55 11.02
CA THR A 92 5.41 -12.66 11.38
C THR A 92 5.89 -14.10 11.40
N GLN A 93 5.11 -15.02 11.95
CA GLN A 93 5.41 -16.45 11.85
C GLN A 93 5.49 -16.92 10.40
N PHE A 94 4.59 -16.46 9.52
CA PHE A 94 4.67 -16.77 8.08
C PHE A 94 5.97 -16.27 7.45
N VAL A 95 6.33 -15.01 7.69
CA VAL A 95 7.52 -14.37 7.12
C VAL A 95 8.81 -15.00 7.65
N ASP A 96 8.89 -15.29 8.95
CA ASP A 96 10.10 -15.81 9.60
C ASP A 96 10.46 -17.23 9.14
N VAL A 97 9.47 -18.06 8.78
CA VAL A 97 9.75 -19.38 8.19
C VAL A 97 10.38 -19.25 6.79
N GLY A 98 10.00 -18.22 6.02
CA GLY A 98 10.74 -17.78 4.83
C GLY A 98 10.74 -18.72 3.61
N THR A 99 10.13 -19.90 3.68
CA THR A 99 9.95 -20.83 2.54
C THR A 99 9.11 -20.25 1.40
N MET A 100 8.14 -19.37 1.71
CA MET A 100 7.32 -18.67 0.73
C MET A 100 7.33 -17.18 1.00
N VAL A 101 7.21 -16.40 -0.06
CA VAL A 101 7.20 -14.94 0.01
C VAL A 101 5.91 -14.43 -0.62
N SER A 102 5.17 -13.59 0.11
CA SER A 102 3.89 -13.04 -0.32
C SER A 102 3.89 -11.52 -0.17
N PRO A 103 3.75 -10.74 -1.27
CA PRO A 103 3.66 -9.29 -1.18
C PRO A 103 2.37 -8.87 -0.45
N THR A 104 1.27 -9.62 -0.61
CA THR A 104 0.03 -9.37 0.13
C THR A 104 0.18 -9.50 1.64
N VAL A 105 0.92 -10.51 2.13
CA VAL A 105 1.18 -10.66 3.58
C VAL A 105 1.92 -9.44 4.12
N TYR A 106 2.95 -8.96 3.41
CA TYR A 106 3.67 -7.75 3.80
C TYR A 106 2.76 -6.51 3.80
N ALA A 107 1.95 -6.29 2.76
CA ALA A 107 1.04 -5.15 2.71
C ALA A 107 -0.01 -5.17 3.84
N ARG A 108 -0.58 -6.35 4.15
CA ARG A 108 -1.54 -6.51 5.25
C ARG A 108 -0.89 -6.29 6.62
N ARG A 109 0.30 -6.85 6.85
CA ARG A 109 1.05 -6.65 8.10
C ARG A 109 1.49 -5.18 8.26
N SER A 110 1.87 -4.52 7.16
CA SER A 110 2.12 -3.07 7.12
C SER A 110 0.91 -2.27 7.61
N LEU A 111 -0.30 -2.57 7.11
CA LEU A 111 -1.50 -1.90 7.57
C LEU A 111 -1.80 -2.18 9.05
N CYS A 112 -1.57 -3.40 9.52
CA CYS A 112 -1.73 -3.73 10.95
C CYS A 112 -0.78 -2.89 11.82
N HIS A 113 0.46 -2.69 11.38
CA HIS A 113 1.41 -1.81 12.04
C HIS A 113 0.91 -0.36 12.07
N LEU A 114 0.35 0.16 10.97
CA LEU A 114 -0.27 1.50 10.97
C LEU A 114 -1.47 1.60 11.93
N MET A 115 -2.30 0.57 11.99
CA MET A 115 -3.46 0.49 12.90
C MET A 115 -3.05 0.39 14.37
N THR A 116 -1.81 -0.02 14.64
CA THR A 116 -1.24 -0.14 15.99
C THR A 116 -0.16 0.90 16.29
N ASP A 117 -0.12 1.98 15.49
CA ASP A 117 0.76 3.14 15.66
C ASP A 117 2.27 2.81 15.58
N GLN A 118 2.64 1.91 14.67
CA GLN A 118 4.03 1.49 14.41
C GLN A 118 4.46 1.84 12.96
N PRO A 119 4.52 3.13 12.59
CA PRO A 119 4.71 3.52 11.20
C PRO A 119 6.07 3.13 10.60
N ASP A 120 7.16 3.06 11.39
CA ASP A 120 8.46 2.56 10.91
C ASP A 120 8.41 1.09 10.48
N ALA A 121 7.72 0.26 11.26
CA ALA A 121 7.53 -1.15 10.93
C ALA A 121 6.65 -1.30 9.68
N ALA A 122 5.60 -0.48 9.59
CA ALA A 122 4.75 -0.44 8.41
C ALA A 122 5.51 -0.07 7.14
N LEU A 123 6.40 0.92 7.19
CA LEU A 123 7.22 1.33 6.05
C LEU A 123 8.14 0.20 5.60
N ARG A 124 8.81 -0.48 6.54
CA ARG A 124 9.68 -1.63 6.21
C ARG A 124 8.92 -2.73 5.47
N ASP A 125 7.73 -3.09 5.95
CA ASP A 125 6.90 -4.09 5.28
C ASP A 125 6.42 -3.63 3.90
N ALA A 126 6.03 -2.37 3.75
CA ALA A 126 5.60 -1.83 2.45
C ALA A 126 6.76 -1.81 1.43
N MET A 127 7.99 -1.56 1.87
CA MET A 127 9.18 -1.69 1.04
C MET A 127 9.50 -3.15 0.69
N GLN A 128 9.33 -4.09 1.62
CA GLN A 128 9.46 -5.52 1.31
C GLN A 128 8.42 -5.97 0.27
N ALA A 129 7.17 -5.53 0.40
CA ALA A 129 6.14 -5.80 -0.61
C ALA A 129 6.55 -5.32 -2.01
N GLN A 130 7.16 -4.14 -2.11
CA GLN A 130 7.71 -3.61 -3.37
C GLN A 130 8.89 -4.47 -3.87
N CYS A 131 9.81 -4.90 -3.01
CA CYS A 131 10.91 -5.78 -3.42
C CYS A 131 10.41 -7.09 -4.03
N VAL A 132 9.32 -7.64 -3.50
CA VAL A 132 8.70 -8.88 -3.98
C VAL A 132 7.91 -8.66 -5.26
N TYR A 133 7.18 -7.54 -5.36
CA TYR A 133 6.44 -7.17 -6.55
C TYR A 133 6.70 -5.70 -6.94
N PRO A 134 7.75 -5.43 -7.74
CA PRO A 134 8.23 -4.07 -8.02
C PRO A 134 7.23 -3.13 -8.69
N ASP A 135 6.33 -3.66 -9.51
CA ASP A 135 5.33 -2.88 -10.24
C ASP A 135 3.95 -2.92 -9.56
N TRP A 136 3.88 -3.17 -8.25
CA TRP A 136 2.61 -3.26 -7.49
C TRP A 136 2.19 -1.94 -6.86
N PRO A 137 1.13 -1.26 -7.37
CA PRO A 137 0.70 0.03 -6.86
C PRO A 137 0.42 0.05 -5.37
N THR A 138 -0.17 -1.02 -4.84
CA THR A 138 -0.52 -1.15 -3.41
C THR A 138 0.70 -1.04 -2.51
N ALA A 139 1.88 -1.55 -2.92
CA ALA A 139 3.09 -1.41 -2.12
C ALA A 139 3.49 0.07 -1.98
N PHE A 140 3.45 0.84 -3.06
CA PHE A 140 3.73 2.28 -3.05
C PHE A 140 2.69 3.07 -2.27
N TYR A 141 1.40 2.73 -2.41
CA TYR A 141 0.34 3.32 -1.60
C TYR A 141 0.56 3.12 -0.10
N MET A 142 0.95 1.90 0.32
CA MET A 142 1.26 1.62 1.72
C MET A 142 2.49 2.41 2.21
N GLN A 143 3.52 2.58 1.38
CA GLN A 143 4.67 3.44 1.69
C GLN A 143 4.24 4.89 1.88
N ALA A 144 3.39 5.44 1.00
CA ALA A 144 2.89 6.80 1.10
C ALA A 144 2.19 7.07 2.44
N VAL A 145 1.35 6.14 2.90
CA VAL A 145 0.63 6.26 4.18
C VAL A 145 1.58 6.16 5.37
N ALA A 146 2.55 5.25 5.34
CA ALA A 146 3.55 5.10 6.40
C ALA A 146 4.46 6.34 6.49
N LEU A 147 4.95 6.85 5.37
CA LEU A 147 5.74 8.09 5.30
C LEU A 147 4.95 9.30 5.78
N SER A 148 3.65 9.38 5.46
CA SER A 148 2.77 10.43 5.96
C SER A 148 2.68 10.41 7.49
N LYS A 149 2.53 9.21 8.09
CA LYS A 149 2.55 9.04 9.56
C LYS A 149 3.90 9.40 10.20
N LEU A 150 5.00 9.24 9.45
CA LEU A 150 6.35 9.65 9.87
C LEU A 150 6.63 11.15 9.65
N ASN A 151 5.66 11.92 9.16
CA ASN A 151 5.81 13.34 8.79
C ASN A 151 6.77 13.59 7.60
N MET A 152 7.02 12.59 6.77
CA MET A 152 7.85 12.67 5.56
C MET A 152 6.97 13.00 4.35
N GLN A 153 6.37 14.21 4.35
CA GLN A 153 5.29 14.58 3.42
C GLN A 153 5.72 14.63 1.94
N SER A 154 6.97 15.01 1.66
CA SER A 154 7.51 15.01 0.28
C SER A 154 7.53 13.59 -0.26
N ASP A 155 8.21 12.68 0.45
CA ASP A 155 8.36 11.28 0.05
C ASP A 155 7.00 10.57 -0.02
N ALA A 156 6.08 10.91 0.89
CA ALA A 156 4.72 10.39 0.85
C ALA A 156 3.97 10.79 -0.43
N THR A 157 4.10 12.05 -0.86
CA THR A 157 3.48 12.56 -2.07
C THR A 157 4.08 11.89 -3.31
N ASP A 158 5.40 11.69 -3.33
CA ASP A 158 6.10 11.00 -4.42
C ASP A 158 5.60 9.55 -4.55
N MET A 159 5.51 8.81 -3.43
CA MET A 159 4.99 7.44 -3.45
C MET A 159 3.52 7.35 -3.86
N LEU A 160 2.69 8.32 -3.45
CA LEU A 160 1.28 8.38 -3.88
C LEU A 160 1.15 8.60 -5.40
N ASN A 161 1.99 9.46 -5.98
CA ASN A 161 2.02 9.74 -7.41
C ASN A 161 2.54 8.53 -8.21
N GLU A 162 3.59 7.86 -7.73
CA GLU A 162 4.11 6.64 -8.38
C GLU A 162 3.06 5.51 -8.38
N ALA A 163 2.38 5.30 -7.25
CA ALA A 163 1.30 4.32 -7.16
C ALA A 163 0.19 4.58 -8.19
N SER A 164 -0.26 5.84 -8.30
CA SER A 164 -1.30 6.22 -9.26
C SER A 164 -0.87 6.01 -10.71
N GLN A 165 0.40 6.29 -11.04
CA GLN A 165 0.95 6.07 -12.38
C GLN A 165 1.02 4.58 -12.72
N LEU A 166 1.41 3.74 -11.77
CA LEU A 166 1.45 2.28 -11.95
C LEU A 166 0.05 1.69 -12.17
N GLU A 167 -0.98 2.15 -11.46
CA GLU A 167 -2.37 1.73 -11.70
C GLU A 167 -2.84 2.10 -13.12
N GLU A 168 -2.57 3.33 -13.55
CA GLU A 168 -2.94 3.80 -14.88
C GLU A 168 -2.26 2.96 -15.98
N LYS A 169 -0.97 2.69 -15.82
CA LYS A 169 -0.20 1.82 -16.73
C LYS A 169 -0.79 0.41 -16.78
N ARG A 170 -1.13 -0.19 -15.63
CA ARG A 170 -1.78 -1.52 -15.55
C ARG A 170 -3.13 -1.51 -16.25
N GLN A 171 -3.96 -0.49 -16.06
CA GLN A 171 -5.28 -0.40 -16.68
C GLN A 171 -5.21 -0.23 -18.20
N LYS A 172 -4.25 0.54 -18.71
CA LYS A 172 -3.97 0.66 -20.14
C LYS A 172 -3.55 -0.68 -20.75
N ASN A 173 -2.65 -1.39 -20.07
CA ASN A 173 -2.17 -2.71 -20.53
C ASN A 173 -3.28 -3.77 -20.52
N ALA A 174 -4.18 -3.74 -19.53
CA ALA A 174 -5.33 -4.65 -19.45
C ALA A 174 -6.41 -4.36 -20.52
N ARG A 175 -6.41 -3.16 -21.11
CA ARG A 175 -7.32 -2.72 -22.17
C ARG A 175 -6.65 -2.75 -23.57
N GLY A 176 -5.62 -3.56 -23.76
CA GLY A 176 -4.92 -3.72 -25.05
C GLY A 176 -5.89 -4.03 -26.22
N PRO A 177 -5.47 -3.70 -27.46
CA PRO A 177 -6.32 -3.31 -28.59
C PRO A 177 -7.40 -4.30 -29.03
#